data_AF-A0A2G1QKJ4-F1
#
_entry.id   AF-A0A2G1QKJ4-F1
#
_cell.length_a   1.000
_cell.length_b   1.000
_cell.length_c   1.000
_cell.angle_alpha   90.00
_cell.angle_beta   90.00
_cell.angle_gamma   90.00
#
_symmetry.space_group_name_H-M   'P 1'
#
loop_
_entity.id
_entity.type
_entity.pdbx_description
1 polymer ?
#
loop_
_entity_poly.entity_id
_entity_poly.type
_entity_poly.pdbx_seq_one_letter_code
_entity_poly.pdbx_strand_id
1 'polypeptide(L)'
;MSPLKEGGKVKRELIGSGLPGDRNSQRRVVVENMSWLISSPHDAFSQILKLCKRHGFEDFLIYRGKPVHLQTGSLADVLLMTSMSSYFIEMLDGAIQRSGCDLLGPVRGHVAPVLWNLVELDPEAAGDEDGEGIDEGKEKLREVFAESGIAGGVMIPIATDELGIVVFHFVSAEPVRRITSELIVEALATFESAARFVSSGMREEDEVLTARERECLYWAGEGKTSAEMAFITGLSEHTVNHYFTTACRKLNCVSRIQAVAKAVRSGFI
;
A
#
# COMPACT_ATOMS: atom_id res chain seq x y z
N MET A 1 -39.86 60.49 45.53
CA MET A 1 -41.17 59.92 45.15
C MET A 1 -41.00 58.43 44.88
N SER A 2 -42.10 57.69 44.87
CA SER A 2 -42.19 56.21 44.85
C SER A 2 -42.80 55.73 43.52
N PRO A 3 -42.89 54.42 43.19
CA PRO A 3 -41.94 53.29 43.40
C PRO A 3 -41.88 52.33 42.15
N LEU A 4 -41.43 51.08 42.33
CA LEU A 4 -41.67 49.86 41.48
C LEU A 4 -40.83 49.77 40.17
N LYS A 5 -40.43 48.59 39.64
CA LYS A 5 -40.58 47.14 39.99
C LYS A 5 -39.46 46.34 39.26
N GLU A 6 -39.09 45.08 39.56
CA GLU A 6 -39.44 44.12 40.62
C GLU A 6 -38.16 43.52 41.28
N GLY A 7 -37.63 42.29 41.11
CA GLY A 7 -38.05 41.10 40.34
C GLY A 7 -37.32 39.77 40.62
N GLY A 8 -35.98 39.72 40.66
CA GLY A 8 -35.23 38.45 40.55
C GLY A 8 -34.38 38.07 41.77
N LYS A 9 -34.72 36.98 42.48
CA LYS A 9 -33.98 36.53 43.67
C LYS A 9 -32.69 35.78 43.30
N VAL A 10 -31.56 36.26 43.81
CA VAL A 10 -30.34 35.45 43.95
C VAL A 10 -30.58 34.40 45.04
N LYS A 11 -30.34 33.12 44.72
CA LYS A 11 -30.00 32.08 45.71
C LYS A 11 -28.60 31.59 45.41
N ARG A 12 -27.73 31.59 46.42
CA ARG A 12 -26.46 30.85 46.42
C ARG A 12 -26.69 29.41 46.86
N GLU A 13 -25.62 28.61 46.80
CA GLU A 13 -25.46 27.28 47.39
C GLU A 13 -26.29 26.16 46.71
N LEU A 14 -25.78 24.94 46.51
CA LEU A 14 -24.56 24.29 47.03
C LEU A 14 -23.63 23.73 45.93
N ILE A 15 -22.44 23.29 46.33
CA ILE A 15 -21.49 22.51 45.52
C ILE A 15 -22.12 21.14 45.19
N GLY A 16 -22.10 20.74 43.91
CA GLY A 16 -22.58 19.44 43.46
C GLY A 16 -21.79 18.94 42.24
N SER A 17 -21.33 17.69 42.28
CA SER A 17 -20.44 17.10 41.27
C SER A 17 -21.18 16.72 39.98
N GLY A 18 -20.92 17.46 38.89
CA GLY A 18 -21.32 17.07 37.53
C GLY A 18 -20.21 16.25 36.85
N LEU A 19 -20.55 15.04 36.38
CA LEU A 19 -19.65 14.19 35.61
C LEU A 19 -19.34 14.79 34.22
N PRO A 20 -18.16 14.52 33.62
CA PRO A 20 -17.81 15.05 32.30
C PRO A 20 -18.72 14.47 31.21
N GLY A 21 -19.53 15.33 30.59
CA GLY A 21 -20.48 14.97 29.54
C GLY A 21 -19.81 14.42 28.27
N ASP A 22 -19.96 13.11 28.07
CA ASP A 22 -19.96 12.39 26.79
C ASP A 22 -19.19 13.00 25.59
N ARG A 23 -17.86 12.81 25.59
CA ARG A 23 -16.99 12.97 24.41
C ARG A 23 -17.15 11.87 23.35
N ASN A 24 -18.06 10.91 23.54
CA ASN A 24 -18.33 9.82 22.61
C ASN A 24 -19.45 10.17 21.60
N SER A 25 -20.39 11.03 21.99
CA SER A 25 -21.46 11.57 21.12
C SER A 25 -20.91 12.15 19.79
N GLN A 26 -19.85 12.96 19.84
CA GLN A 26 -19.22 13.55 18.65
C GLN A 26 -18.40 12.55 17.82
N ARG A 27 -17.95 11.42 18.40
CA ARG A 27 -17.20 10.39 17.65
C ARG A 27 -18.10 9.55 16.74
N ARG A 28 -19.39 9.40 17.06
CA ARG A 28 -20.34 8.62 16.26
C ARG A 28 -20.62 9.21 14.87
N VAL A 29 -20.76 10.53 14.80
CA VAL A 29 -21.26 11.24 13.60
C VAL A 29 -20.36 11.07 12.37
N VAL A 30 -19.05 10.85 12.56
CA VAL A 30 -18.10 10.63 11.46
C VAL A 30 -18.25 9.22 10.86
N VAL A 31 -18.60 8.21 11.67
CA VAL A 31 -18.63 6.80 11.25
C VAL A 31 -20.02 6.36 10.79
N GLU A 32 -21.08 6.80 11.46
CA GLU A 32 -22.45 6.29 11.23
C GLU A 32 -23.13 6.81 9.94
N ASN A 33 -22.46 7.66 9.14
CA ASN A 33 -22.93 8.15 7.82
C ASN A 33 -22.12 7.62 6.62
N MET A 34 -21.13 6.74 6.82
CA MET A 34 -20.19 6.31 5.78
C MET A 34 -20.72 5.14 4.91
N SER A 35 -21.56 5.46 3.92
CA SER A 35 -22.03 4.51 2.88
C SER A 35 -20.96 4.18 1.83
N TRP A 36 -19.75 3.81 2.25
CA TRP A 36 -18.61 3.46 1.38
C TRP A 36 -18.41 1.94 1.24
N LEU A 37 -19.49 1.17 1.05
CA LEU A 37 -19.41 -0.25 0.73
C LEU A 37 -18.88 -0.47 -0.69
N ILE A 38 -17.56 -0.42 -0.86
CA ILE A 38 -16.91 -0.90 -2.08
C ILE A 38 -17.37 -2.34 -2.29
N SER A 39 -18.04 -2.55 -3.42
CA SER A 39 -18.74 -3.81 -3.75
C SER A 39 -18.24 -4.43 -5.05
N SER A 40 -17.28 -3.78 -5.72
CA SER A 40 -16.63 -4.25 -6.94
C SER A 40 -15.31 -3.50 -7.20
N PRO A 41 -14.41 -4.01 -8.06
CA PRO A 41 -13.22 -3.27 -8.50
C PRO A 41 -13.55 -1.95 -9.20
N HIS A 42 -14.69 -1.86 -9.89
CA HIS A 42 -15.17 -0.61 -10.52
C HIS A 42 -15.49 0.45 -9.46
N ASP A 43 -16.10 0.09 -8.33
CA ASP A 43 -16.36 1.07 -7.27
C ASP A 43 -15.06 1.45 -6.53
N ALA A 44 -14.12 0.51 -6.35
CA ALA A 44 -12.79 0.82 -5.84
C ALA A 44 -12.10 1.89 -6.71
N PHE A 45 -12.01 1.65 -8.02
CA PHE A 45 -11.52 2.63 -8.99
C PHE A 45 -12.27 3.97 -8.91
N SER A 46 -13.59 3.92 -8.82
CA SER A 46 -14.44 5.12 -8.74
C SER A 46 -14.23 5.92 -7.45
N GLN A 47 -13.91 5.27 -6.33
CA GLN A 47 -13.60 5.95 -5.06
C GLN A 47 -12.17 6.51 -5.05
N ILE A 48 -11.20 5.74 -5.55
CA ILE A 48 -9.79 6.16 -5.65
C ILE A 48 -9.64 7.34 -6.64
N LEU A 49 -10.36 7.34 -7.76
CA LEU A 49 -10.37 8.48 -8.69
C LEU A 49 -11.01 9.73 -8.04
N LYS A 50 -12.09 9.57 -7.27
CA LYS A 50 -12.72 10.68 -6.50
C LYS A 50 -11.78 11.21 -5.41
N LEU A 51 -10.99 10.36 -4.78
CA LEU A 51 -9.95 10.72 -3.81
C LEU A 51 -8.84 11.55 -4.51
N CYS A 52 -8.26 11.00 -5.58
CA CYS A 52 -7.24 11.65 -6.42
C CYS A 52 -7.62 13.08 -6.81
N LYS A 53 -8.77 13.23 -7.49
CA LYS A 53 -9.27 14.54 -7.96
C LYS A 53 -9.65 15.49 -6.81
N ARG A 54 -10.07 14.98 -5.63
CA ARG A 54 -10.42 15.81 -4.46
C ARG A 54 -9.20 16.47 -3.83
N HIS A 55 -8.07 15.78 -3.78
CA HIS A 55 -6.82 16.32 -3.23
C HIS A 55 -5.97 17.06 -4.28
N GLY A 56 -6.51 17.29 -5.48
CA GLY A 56 -5.88 18.11 -6.52
C GLY A 56 -4.87 17.37 -7.40
N PHE A 57 -4.90 16.04 -7.43
CA PHE A 57 -4.04 15.25 -8.32
C PHE A 57 -4.77 14.89 -9.61
N GLU A 58 -4.04 14.98 -10.73
CA GLU A 58 -4.52 14.57 -12.04
C GLU A 58 -4.87 13.08 -12.04
N ASP A 59 -3.92 12.19 -11.76
CA ASP A 59 -4.12 10.76 -11.96
C ASP A 59 -3.40 9.92 -10.91
N PHE A 60 -3.65 8.61 -10.91
CA PHE A 60 -3.06 7.69 -9.94
C PHE A 60 -2.56 6.39 -10.57
N LEU A 61 -1.54 5.82 -9.94
CA LEU A 61 -1.14 4.42 -10.07
C LEU A 61 -1.22 3.77 -8.69
N ILE A 62 -1.69 2.52 -8.65
CA ILE A 62 -1.59 1.66 -7.47
C ILE A 62 -0.85 0.40 -7.87
N TYR A 63 0.27 0.13 -7.21
CA TYR A 63 1.13 -1.01 -7.50
C TYR A 63 1.68 -1.63 -6.20
N ARG A 64 1.97 -2.93 -6.23
CA ARG A 64 2.60 -3.65 -5.12
C ARG A 64 4.13 -3.65 -5.21
N GLY A 65 4.79 -3.90 -4.10
CA GLY A 65 6.22 -4.18 -4.06
C GLY A 65 6.54 -5.53 -4.70
N LYS A 66 7.49 -5.59 -5.65
CA LYS A 66 8.10 -6.88 -6.01
C LYS A 66 8.90 -7.39 -4.81
N PRO A 67 8.73 -8.67 -4.40
CA PRO A 67 9.65 -9.30 -3.46
C PRO A 67 11.08 -9.18 -3.98
N VAL A 68 12.05 -8.92 -3.09
CA VAL A 68 13.44 -8.49 -3.42
C VAL A 68 14.20 -9.44 -4.37
N HIS A 69 13.70 -10.65 -4.60
CA HIS A 69 14.26 -11.65 -5.50
C HIS A 69 13.73 -11.59 -6.96
N LEU A 70 12.78 -10.70 -7.28
CA LEU A 70 12.24 -10.46 -8.62
C LEU A 70 12.67 -9.07 -9.13
N GLN A 71 13.98 -8.88 -9.29
CA GLN A 71 14.58 -7.61 -9.75
C GLN A 71 14.40 -7.35 -11.27
N THR A 72 13.81 -8.30 -12.01
CA THR A 72 13.50 -8.16 -13.44
C THR A 72 12.05 -8.56 -13.70
N GLY A 73 11.29 -7.71 -14.42
CA GLY A 73 9.94 -8.02 -14.89
C GLY A 73 9.14 -6.76 -15.20
N SER A 74 7.96 -6.92 -15.81
CA SER A 74 7.10 -5.82 -16.28
C SER A 74 6.45 -5.04 -15.12
N LEU A 75 6.03 -3.80 -15.39
CA LEU A 75 5.08 -3.05 -14.57
C LEU A 75 3.75 -3.81 -14.40
N ALA A 76 3.34 -4.60 -15.40
CA ALA A 76 2.12 -5.41 -15.35
C ALA A 76 2.12 -6.46 -14.22
N ASP A 77 3.29 -6.95 -13.79
CA ASP A 77 3.42 -7.93 -12.69
C ASP A 77 2.98 -7.36 -11.32
N VAL A 78 2.90 -6.03 -11.21
CA VAL A 78 2.69 -5.29 -9.96
C VAL A 78 1.61 -4.21 -10.00
N LEU A 79 1.23 -3.72 -11.18
CA LEU A 79 0.20 -2.69 -11.32
C LEU A 79 -1.18 -3.27 -10.99
N LEU A 80 -1.74 -2.88 -9.85
CA LEU A 80 -3.04 -3.34 -9.37
C LEU A 80 -4.19 -2.50 -9.98
N MET A 81 -3.93 -1.20 -10.20
CA MET A 81 -4.92 -0.25 -10.70
C MET A 81 -4.23 1.01 -11.23
N THR A 82 -4.83 1.69 -12.20
CA THR A 82 -4.35 2.99 -12.70
C THR A 82 -5.48 3.76 -13.36
N SER A 83 -5.43 5.10 -13.32
CA SER A 83 -6.24 5.96 -14.21
C SER A 83 -5.46 6.45 -15.43
N MET A 84 -4.14 6.20 -15.49
CA MET A 84 -3.28 6.55 -16.62
C MET A 84 -3.70 5.85 -17.92
N SER A 85 -3.38 6.46 -19.06
CA SER A 85 -3.60 5.87 -20.39
C SER A 85 -2.73 4.63 -20.61
N SER A 86 -3.16 3.71 -21.49
CA SER A 86 -2.35 2.52 -21.85
C SER A 86 -1.00 2.92 -22.44
N TYR A 87 -0.97 3.97 -23.27
CA TYR A 87 0.25 4.54 -23.83
C TYR A 87 1.27 4.96 -22.75
N PHE A 88 0.82 5.58 -21.66
CA PHE A 88 1.69 5.91 -20.53
C PHE A 88 2.25 4.64 -19.86
N ILE A 89 1.39 3.64 -19.63
CA ILE A 89 1.78 2.38 -18.99
C ILE A 89 2.77 1.59 -19.86
N GLU A 90 2.57 1.54 -21.18
CA GLU A 90 3.50 0.95 -22.15
C GLU A 90 4.86 1.67 -22.15
N MET A 91 4.85 3.01 -22.07
CA MET A 91 6.06 3.83 -22.04
C MET A 91 6.85 3.66 -20.74
N LEU A 92 6.17 3.66 -19.59
CA LEU A 92 6.73 3.45 -18.25
C LEU A 92 7.25 2.03 -18.06
N ASP A 93 6.50 1.01 -18.49
CA ASP A 93 6.95 -0.39 -18.48
C ASP A 93 8.20 -0.57 -19.34
N GLY A 94 8.20 0.02 -20.54
CA GLY A 94 9.38 0.03 -21.41
C GLY A 94 10.60 0.68 -20.76
N ALA A 95 10.45 1.74 -19.96
CA ALA A 95 11.55 2.36 -19.22
C ALA A 95 12.07 1.43 -18.11
N ILE A 96 11.18 0.83 -17.33
CA ILE A 96 11.50 -0.14 -16.27
C ILE A 96 12.27 -1.34 -16.84
N GLN A 97 11.80 -1.93 -17.94
CA GLN A 97 12.45 -3.08 -18.58
C GLN A 97 13.81 -2.76 -19.19
N ARG A 98 14.03 -1.55 -19.69
CA ARG A 98 15.31 -1.15 -20.34
C ARG A 98 16.39 -0.73 -19.35
N SER A 99 16.01 -0.03 -18.28
CA SER A 99 16.95 0.53 -17.30
C SER A 99 17.07 -0.27 -16.01
N GLY A 100 16.13 -1.19 -15.73
CA GLY A 100 16.05 -1.89 -14.45
C GLY A 100 15.59 -1.01 -13.29
N CYS A 101 15.04 0.18 -13.57
CA CYS A 101 14.67 1.16 -12.56
C CYS A 101 13.55 0.67 -11.64
N ASP A 102 13.60 1.09 -10.38
CA ASP A 102 12.67 0.65 -9.35
C ASP A 102 11.72 1.79 -8.94
N LEU A 103 10.48 1.72 -9.41
CA LEU A 103 9.41 2.67 -9.08
C LEU A 103 9.04 2.67 -7.57
N LEU A 104 9.51 1.68 -6.81
CA LEU A 104 9.38 1.60 -5.35
C LEU A 104 10.60 2.17 -4.62
N GLY A 105 11.69 2.52 -5.34
CA GLY A 105 12.95 2.99 -4.77
C GLY A 105 12.80 4.03 -3.66
N PRO A 106 12.05 5.14 -3.87
CA PRO A 106 11.87 6.18 -2.86
C PRO A 106 11.16 5.73 -1.58
N VAL A 107 10.35 4.66 -1.64
CA VAL A 107 9.57 4.13 -0.50
C VAL A 107 10.09 2.77 0.00
N ARG A 108 11.19 2.24 -0.55
CA ARG A 108 11.72 0.92 -0.19
C ARG A 108 12.21 0.93 1.26
N GLY A 109 11.56 0.10 2.10
CA GLY A 109 11.91 -0.01 3.52
C GLY A 109 11.35 1.13 4.39
N HIS A 110 10.45 1.96 3.85
CA HIS A 110 9.86 3.09 4.56
C HIS A 110 8.33 2.99 4.57
N VAL A 111 7.73 3.35 5.70
CA VAL A 111 6.26 3.50 5.87
C VAL A 111 5.83 4.96 5.88
N ALA A 112 6.76 5.88 5.61
CA ALA A 112 6.49 7.30 5.47
C ALA A 112 6.02 7.62 4.04
N PRO A 113 4.96 8.41 3.86
CA PRO A 113 4.61 8.98 2.56
C PRO A 113 5.74 9.85 2.01
N VAL A 114 6.04 9.70 0.72
CA VAL A 114 7.10 10.43 0.01
C VAL A 114 6.49 11.40 -0.98
N LEU A 115 6.96 12.65 -0.95
CA LEU A 115 6.66 13.68 -1.92
C LEU A 115 7.87 13.79 -2.87
N TRP A 116 7.60 13.88 -4.17
CA TRP A 116 8.64 14.02 -5.18
C TRP A 116 8.22 15.03 -6.25
N ASN A 117 9.20 15.68 -6.87
CA ASN A 117 9.01 16.61 -7.98
C ASN A 117 10.14 16.39 -9.01
N LEU A 118 9.89 16.69 -10.28
CA LEU A 118 10.93 16.69 -11.31
C LEU A 118 11.87 17.90 -11.18
N VAL A 119 11.35 19.01 -10.67
CA VAL A 119 12.05 20.27 -10.38
C VAL A 119 12.10 20.47 -8.88
N GLU A 120 13.27 20.78 -8.34
CA GLU A 120 13.43 21.15 -6.93
C GLU A 120 12.73 22.48 -6.64
N LEU A 121 11.90 22.50 -5.60
CA LEU A 121 11.10 23.68 -5.22
C LEU A 121 11.79 24.59 -4.20
N ASP A 122 12.91 24.13 -3.66
CA ASP A 122 13.70 24.85 -2.66
C ASP A 122 15.20 24.60 -2.93
N PRO A 123 15.90 25.54 -3.59
CA PRO A 123 17.34 25.40 -3.88
C PRO A 123 18.24 25.43 -2.65
N GLU A 124 17.73 25.80 -1.47
CA GLU A 124 18.48 25.75 -0.20
C GLU A 124 18.27 24.42 0.55
N ALA A 125 17.31 23.59 0.12
CA ALA A 125 17.07 22.24 0.63
C ALA A 125 17.87 21.15 -0.11
N ALA A 126 18.56 21.50 -1.21
CA ALA A 126 19.53 20.66 -1.88
C ALA A 126 20.81 20.53 -1.01
N GLY A 127 20.75 19.63 -0.03
CA GLY A 127 21.93 19.23 0.75
C GLY A 127 22.97 18.55 -0.13
N ASP A 128 24.22 18.47 0.34
CA ASP A 128 25.34 17.88 -0.38
C ASP A 128 25.12 16.37 -0.64
N GLU A 129 24.47 16.01 -1.76
CA GLU A 129 24.40 14.63 -2.23
C GLU A 129 25.78 14.20 -2.76
N ASP A 130 26.56 13.58 -1.86
CA ASP A 130 27.94 13.11 -2.05
C ASP A 130 28.10 12.08 -3.21
N GLY A 131 28.13 12.57 -4.45
CA GLY A 131 28.86 11.94 -5.56
C GLY A 131 28.37 10.57 -6.04
N GLU A 132 27.16 10.12 -5.71
CA GLU A 132 26.55 8.99 -6.41
C GLU A 132 26.32 9.37 -7.88
N GLY A 133 26.85 8.55 -8.80
CA GLY A 133 26.73 8.81 -10.24
C GLY A 133 25.28 8.77 -10.71
N ILE A 134 24.95 9.55 -11.74
CA ILE A 134 23.59 9.67 -12.29
C ILE A 134 23.01 8.28 -12.55
N ASP A 135 21.99 7.94 -11.77
CA ASP A 135 21.22 6.71 -11.92
C ASP A 135 20.38 6.82 -13.21
N GLU A 136 20.86 6.16 -14.26
CA GLU A 136 20.25 6.08 -15.58
C GLU A 136 18.78 5.59 -15.51
N GLY A 137 18.45 4.79 -14.49
CA GLY A 137 17.10 4.36 -14.19
C GLY A 137 16.22 5.45 -13.59
N LYS A 138 16.72 6.23 -12.63
CA LYS A 138 16.01 7.42 -12.10
C LYS A 138 15.78 8.44 -13.21
N GLU A 139 16.76 8.72 -14.06
CA GLU A 139 16.60 9.73 -15.10
C GLU A 139 15.66 9.27 -16.23
N LYS A 140 15.72 8.00 -16.66
CA LYS A 140 14.75 7.48 -17.65
C LYS A 140 13.31 7.47 -17.11
N LEU A 141 13.09 7.34 -15.80
CA LEU A 141 11.77 7.58 -15.17
C LEU A 141 11.37 9.06 -15.24
N ARG A 142 12.28 9.97 -14.87
CA ARG A 142 12.05 11.42 -14.88
C ARG A 142 11.69 11.93 -16.28
N GLU A 143 12.36 11.45 -17.32
CA GLU A 143 12.01 11.69 -18.72
C GLU A 143 10.59 11.21 -19.05
N VAL A 144 10.20 9.98 -18.66
CA VAL A 144 8.85 9.44 -18.92
C VAL A 144 7.75 10.27 -18.23
N PHE A 145 7.98 10.72 -16.99
CA PHE A 145 7.04 11.62 -16.31
C PHE A 145 6.97 12.99 -17.01
N ALA A 146 8.11 13.57 -17.40
CA ALA A 146 8.18 14.86 -18.10
C ALA A 146 7.50 14.84 -19.47
N GLU A 147 7.77 13.84 -20.31
CA GLU A 147 7.14 13.63 -21.61
C GLU A 147 5.61 13.47 -21.50
N SER A 148 5.14 13.02 -20.34
CA SER A 148 3.72 12.82 -20.02
C SER A 148 3.06 14.03 -19.35
N GLY A 149 3.79 15.14 -19.16
CA GLY A 149 3.29 16.35 -18.52
C GLY A 149 3.12 16.25 -16.99
N ILE A 150 3.74 15.26 -16.34
CA ILE A 150 3.73 15.10 -14.88
C ILE A 150 4.94 15.82 -14.30
N ALA A 151 4.71 16.75 -13.37
CA ALA A 151 5.76 17.56 -12.72
C ALA A 151 6.13 17.07 -11.32
N GLY A 152 5.28 16.25 -10.68
CA GLY A 152 5.53 15.69 -9.35
C GLY A 152 4.43 14.75 -8.88
N GLY A 153 4.49 14.34 -7.61
CA GLY A 153 3.53 13.43 -7.03
C GLY A 153 3.74 13.11 -5.55
N VAL A 154 2.88 12.24 -5.04
CA VAL A 154 2.95 11.68 -3.68
C VAL A 154 2.81 10.16 -3.76
N MET A 155 3.76 9.43 -3.17
CA MET A 155 3.71 7.99 -2.95
C MET A 155 3.34 7.71 -1.49
N ILE A 156 2.25 6.98 -1.25
CA ILE A 156 1.79 6.58 0.08
C ILE A 156 1.98 5.06 0.20
N PRO A 157 3.01 4.56 0.89
CA PRO A 157 3.21 3.14 1.12
C PRO A 157 2.26 2.64 2.21
N ILE A 158 1.53 1.57 1.91
CA ILE A 158 0.58 0.89 2.80
C ILE A 158 1.09 -0.54 2.99
N ALA A 159 1.46 -0.90 4.21
CA ALA A 159 1.87 -2.27 4.54
C ALA A 159 0.64 -3.17 4.71
N THR A 160 0.72 -4.39 4.18
CA THR A 160 -0.39 -5.36 4.13
C THR A 160 0.14 -6.78 4.32
N ASP A 161 -0.67 -7.65 4.94
CA ASP A 161 -0.29 -9.04 5.16
C ASP A 161 -0.40 -9.90 3.88
N GLU A 162 -1.40 -9.64 3.01
CA GLU A 162 -1.62 -10.43 1.77
C GLU A 162 -0.73 -10.01 0.59
N LEU A 163 -0.34 -8.73 0.47
CA LEU A 163 0.30 -8.17 -0.74
C LEU A 163 1.67 -7.52 -0.47
N GLY A 164 2.18 -7.58 0.77
CA GLY A 164 3.36 -6.83 1.18
C GLY A 164 3.08 -5.31 1.20
N ILE A 165 3.93 -4.50 0.59
CA ILE A 165 3.69 -3.05 0.47
C ILE A 165 2.86 -2.80 -0.80
N VAL A 166 1.72 -2.11 -0.65
CA VAL A 166 0.96 -1.51 -1.75
C VAL A 166 1.22 0.01 -1.72
N VAL A 167 1.57 0.61 -2.85
CA VAL A 167 1.79 2.06 -2.96
C VAL A 167 0.59 2.71 -3.64
N PHE A 168 0.00 3.71 -2.99
CA PHE A 168 -0.92 4.66 -3.62
C PHE A 168 -0.09 5.83 -4.13
N HIS A 169 0.13 5.89 -5.44
CA HIS A 169 0.94 6.91 -6.09
C HIS A 169 0.04 7.87 -6.87
N PHE A 170 -0.15 9.07 -6.33
CA PHE A 170 -0.86 10.15 -6.99
C PHE A 170 0.13 11.05 -7.75
N VAL A 171 -0.15 11.34 -9.01
CA VAL A 171 0.69 12.17 -9.88
C VAL A 171 -0.01 13.49 -10.20
N SER A 172 0.76 14.56 -10.39
CA SER A 172 0.23 15.87 -10.78
C SER A 172 1.04 16.55 -11.87
N ALA A 173 0.34 17.34 -12.68
CA ALA A 173 0.91 18.22 -13.69
C ALA A 173 1.58 19.48 -13.09
N GLU A 174 1.30 19.81 -11.83
CA GLU A 174 2.02 20.87 -11.09
C GLU A 174 2.91 20.28 -9.98
N PRO A 175 4.04 20.93 -9.63
CA PRO A 175 4.88 20.49 -8.53
C PRO A 175 4.16 20.51 -7.17
N VAL A 176 4.18 19.38 -6.48
CA VAL A 176 3.51 19.19 -5.19
C VAL A 176 4.34 19.85 -4.08
N ARG A 177 3.69 20.71 -3.27
CA ARG A 177 4.36 21.48 -2.20
C ARG A 177 4.33 20.85 -0.80
N ARG A 178 3.37 19.95 -0.54
CA ARG A 178 3.20 19.27 0.77
C ARG A 178 2.25 18.08 0.67
N ILE A 179 2.49 17.07 1.50
CA ILE A 179 1.52 16.00 1.79
C ILE A 179 0.58 16.51 2.90
N THR A 180 -0.71 16.22 2.81
CA THR A 180 -1.70 16.55 3.84
C THR A 180 -2.03 15.33 4.71
N SER A 181 -2.34 15.55 5.98
CA SER A 181 -2.82 14.48 6.89
C SER A 181 -4.11 13.84 6.37
N GLU A 182 -4.95 14.64 5.73
CA GLU A 182 -6.26 14.26 5.22
C GLU A 182 -6.13 13.30 4.03
N LEU A 183 -5.19 13.56 3.12
CA LEU A 183 -4.87 12.65 2.01
C LEU A 183 -4.40 11.29 2.53
N ILE A 184 -3.51 11.26 3.53
CA ILE A 184 -2.96 10.02 4.09
C ILE A 184 -4.08 9.20 4.75
N VAL A 185 -4.91 9.84 5.58
CA VAL A 185 -6.02 9.16 6.28
C VAL A 185 -7.10 8.69 5.30
N GLU A 186 -7.49 9.50 4.32
CA GLU A 186 -8.47 9.08 3.32
C GLU A 186 -7.92 7.98 2.40
N ALA A 187 -6.63 7.99 2.04
CA ALA A 187 -6.00 6.92 1.25
C ALA A 187 -5.97 5.59 2.00
N LEU A 188 -5.59 5.59 3.28
CA LEU A 188 -5.60 4.39 4.14
C LEU A 188 -7.02 3.82 4.30
N ALA A 189 -8.01 4.67 4.59
CA ALA A 189 -9.41 4.25 4.73
C ALA A 189 -10.01 3.75 3.40
N THR A 190 -9.62 4.38 2.28
CA THR A 190 -10.00 3.91 0.93
C THR A 190 -9.38 2.55 0.64
N PHE A 191 -8.11 2.33 0.99
CA PHE A 191 -7.48 1.03 0.86
C PHE A 191 -8.17 -0.03 1.73
N GLU A 192 -8.47 0.24 3.01
CA GLU A 192 -9.12 -0.73 3.91
C GLU A 192 -10.48 -1.22 3.35
N SER A 193 -11.29 -0.31 2.81
CA SER A 193 -12.55 -0.67 2.13
C SER A 193 -12.30 -1.40 0.79
N ALA A 194 -11.31 -0.96 0.01
CA ALA A 194 -11.01 -1.49 -1.31
C ALA A 194 -10.26 -2.84 -1.29
N ALA A 195 -9.54 -3.16 -0.21
CA ALA A 195 -8.54 -4.22 -0.15
C ALA A 195 -9.06 -5.58 -0.64
N ARG A 196 -10.31 -5.92 -0.28
CA ARG A 196 -10.97 -7.17 -0.68
C ARG A 196 -11.11 -7.31 -2.21
N PHE A 197 -11.25 -6.20 -2.92
CA PHE A 197 -11.43 -6.15 -4.37
C PHE A 197 -10.12 -5.90 -5.12
N VAL A 198 -9.21 -5.15 -4.49
CA VAL A 198 -7.82 -5.00 -4.94
C VAL A 198 -7.07 -6.35 -4.88
N SER A 199 -7.38 -7.23 -3.90
CA SER A 199 -6.81 -8.58 -3.87
C SER A 199 -7.68 -9.66 -4.55
N SER A 200 -9.03 -9.54 -4.61
CA SER A 200 -9.84 -10.58 -5.27
C SER A 200 -9.57 -10.72 -6.76
N GLY A 201 -9.19 -9.65 -7.45
CA GLY A 201 -8.83 -9.69 -8.88
C GLY A 201 -7.59 -10.53 -9.21
N MET A 202 -6.81 -10.92 -8.19
CA MET A 202 -5.56 -11.68 -8.35
C MET A 202 -5.67 -13.12 -7.83
N ARG A 203 -6.74 -13.46 -7.09
CA ARG A 203 -6.84 -14.71 -6.31
C ARG A 203 -6.87 -16.01 -7.12
N GLU A 204 -7.16 -15.96 -8.43
CA GLU A 204 -7.20 -17.15 -9.29
C GLU A 204 -5.87 -17.44 -10.01
N GLU A 205 -4.98 -16.45 -10.18
CA GLU A 205 -3.71 -16.62 -10.90
C GLU A 205 -2.46 -16.56 -10.00
N ASP A 206 -2.53 -15.85 -8.86
CA ASP A 206 -1.36 -15.53 -8.03
C ASP A 206 -1.11 -16.52 -6.86
N GLU A 207 -1.83 -17.66 -6.78
CA GLU A 207 -1.47 -18.80 -5.89
C GLU A 207 -0.23 -19.56 -6.44
N VAL A 208 0.91 -18.87 -6.47
CA VAL A 208 2.25 -19.44 -6.77
C VAL A 208 2.60 -20.63 -5.87
N LEU A 209 1.92 -20.77 -4.72
CA LEU A 209 1.92 -21.97 -3.89
C LEU A 209 0.49 -22.27 -3.47
N THR A 210 0.06 -23.52 -3.60
CA THR A 210 -1.23 -23.99 -3.05
C THR A 210 -1.20 -24.02 -1.53
N ALA A 211 -2.37 -24.00 -0.89
CA ALA A 211 -2.49 -24.10 0.57
C ALA A 211 -1.67 -25.27 1.20
N ARG A 212 -1.62 -26.45 0.56
CA ARG A 212 -0.83 -27.61 1.06
C ARG A 212 0.68 -27.46 0.86
N GLU A 213 1.11 -26.77 -0.19
CA GLU A 213 2.53 -26.41 -0.38
C GLU A 213 2.97 -25.38 0.69
N ARG A 214 2.14 -24.37 0.97
CA ARG A 214 2.37 -23.39 2.05
C ARG A 214 2.41 -24.06 3.43
N GLU A 215 1.44 -24.92 3.74
CA GLU A 215 1.38 -25.69 5.00
C GLU A 215 2.64 -26.54 5.23
N CYS A 216 3.13 -27.24 4.20
CA CYS A 216 4.39 -27.98 4.30
C CYS A 216 5.59 -27.05 4.55
N LEU A 217 5.69 -25.93 3.81
CA LEU A 217 6.76 -24.95 3.99
C LEU A 217 6.76 -24.32 5.39
N TYR A 218 5.57 -24.00 5.93
CA TYR A 218 5.39 -23.42 7.26
C TYR A 218 5.94 -24.35 8.34
N TRP A 219 5.53 -25.62 8.36
CA TRP A 219 6.02 -26.58 9.35
C TRP A 219 7.52 -26.86 9.22
N ALA A 220 8.11 -26.79 8.02
CA ALA A 220 9.56 -26.84 7.87
C ALA A 220 10.29 -25.54 8.30
N GLY A 221 9.61 -24.39 8.31
CA GLY A 221 10.07 -23.17 8.99
C GLY A 221 10.13 -23.38 10.51
N GLU A 222 9.09 -23.99 11.08
CA GLU A 222 9.02 -24.48 12.46
C GLU A 222 9.92 -25.70 12.76
N GLY A 223 10.89 -26.00 11.87
CA GLY A 223 11.91 -27.02 12.06
C GLY A 223 11.44 -28.47 11.97
N LYS A 224 10.21 -28.75 11.49
CA LYS A 224 9.65 -30.10 11.46
C LYS A 224 10.28 -31.00 10.39
N THR A 225 10.45 -32.27 10.76
CA THR A 225 10.86 -33.35 9.85
C THR A 225 9.70 -33.78 8.94
N SER A 226 9.99 -34.49 7.84
CA SER A 226 8.93 -35.02 6.95
C SER A 226 7.96 -35.96 7.69
N ALA A 227 8.45 -36.76 8.64
CA ALA A 227 7.63 -37.64 9.48
C ALA A 227 6.69 -36.86 10.42
N GLU A 228 7.20 -35.83 11.10
CA GLU A 228 6.35 -34.94 11.92
C GLU A 228 5.33 -34.19 11.07
N MET A 229 5.73 -33.64 9.92
CA MET A 229 4.82 -32.96 9.00
C MET A 229 3.73 -33.89 8.47
N ALA A 230 4.07 -35.13 8.12
CA ALA A 230 3.11 -36.15 7.72
C ALA A 230 2.06 -36.41 8.82
N PHE A 231 2.52 -36.58 10.07
CA PHE A 231 1.65 -36.75 11.23
C PHE A 231 0.75 -35.52 11.50
N ILE A 232 1.30 -34.31 11.45
CA ILE A 232 0.57 -33.06 11.72
C ILE A 232 -0.48 -32.76 10.65
N THR A 233 -0.14 -32.95 9.37
CA THR A 233 -1.00 -32.57 8.22
C THR A 233 -1.99 -33.66 7.80
N GLY A 234 -1.86 -34.88 8.34
CA GLY A 234 -2.65 -36.05 7.95
C GLY A 234 -2.25 -36.64 6.59
N LEU A 235 -0.98 -36.45 6.18
CA LEU A 235 -0.43 -36.86 4.90
C LEU A 235 0.58 -38.01 5.04
N SER A 236 1.04 -38.58 3.93
CA SER A 236 2.22 -39.46 3.93
C SER A 236 3.51 -38.65 3.79
N GLU A 237 4.65 -39.15 4.29
CA GLU A 237 5.95 -38.52 4.06
C GLU A 237 6.28 -38.36 2.57
N HIS A 238 5.84 -39.30 1.74
CA HIS A 238 5.99 -39.21 0.29
C HIS A 238 5.19 -38.04 -0.29
N THR A 239 3.96 -37.83 0.18
CA THR A 239 3.10 -36.69 -0.20
C THR A 239 3.70 -35.36 0.26
N VAL A 240 4.21 -35.28 1.48
CA VAL A 240 4.93 -34.09 2.00
C VAL A 240 6.17 -33.79 1.14
N ASN A 241 7.00 -34.80 0.85
CA ASN A 241 8.17 -34.65 -0.01
C ASN A 241 7.81 -34.29 -1.46
N HIS A 242 6.65 -34.73 -1.96
CA HIS A 242 6.12 -34.28 -3.25
C HIS A 242 5.72 -32.80 -3.22
N TYR A 243 5.00 -32.33 -2.19
CA TYR A 243 4.69 -30.91 -2.04
C TYR A 243 5.95 -30.04 -1.95
N PHE A 244 7.00 -30.49 -1.25
CA PHE A 244 8.30 -29.79 -1.30
C PHE A 244 8.92 -29.76 -2.69
N THR A 245 8.83 -30.84 -3.46
CA THR A 245 9.35 -30.88 -4.84
C THR A 245 8.63 -29.86 -5.72
N THR A 246 7.30 -29.82 -5.65
CA THR A 246 6.49 -28.89 -6.45
C THR A 246 6.66 -27.44 -5.98
N ALA A 247 6.70 -27.18 -4.67
CA ALA A 247 7.00 -25.88 -4.10
C ALA A 247 8.39 -25.37 -4.49
N CYS A 248 9.44 -26.21 -4.40
CA CYS A 248 10.78 -25.87 -4.87
C CYS A 248 10.78 -25.49 -6.36
N ARG A 249 10.07 -26.24 -7.21
CA ARG A 249 9.93 -25.94 -8.64
C ARG A 249 9.25 -24.58 -8.87
N LYS A 250 8.11 -24.33 -8.24
CA LYS A 250 7.36 -23.07 -8.39
C LYS A 250 8.14 -21.85 -7.84
N LEU A 251 8.87 -22.03 -6.75
CA LEU A 251 9.75 -21.00 -6.17
C LEU A 251 11.11 -20.88 -6.87
N ASN A 252 11.41 -21.66 -7.92
CA ASN A 252 12.74 -21.76 -8.54
C ASN A 252 13.89 -21.92 -7.52
N CYS A 253 13.77 -22.95 -6.66
CA CYS A 253 14.71 -23.29 -5.59
C CYS A 253 15.24 -24.72 -5.76
N VAL A 254 16.52 -24.95 -5.45
CA VAL A 254 17.15 -26.28 -5.55
C VAL A 254 17.22 -27.04 -4.22
N SER A 255 16.73 -26.45 -3.12
CA SER A 255 16.72 -27.07 -1.80
C SER A 255 15.53 -26.63 -0.94
N ARG A 256 15.11 -27.49 0.00
CA ARG A 256 14.03 -27.21 0.97
C ARG A 256 14.31 -25.94 1.79
N ILE A 257 15.55 -25.73 2.23
CA ILE A 257 15.95 -24.56 3.03
C ILE A 257 15.84 -23.28 2.22
N GLN A 258 16.26 -23.27 0.94
CA GLN A 258 16.05 -22.12 0.05
C GLN A 258 14.56 -21.85 -0.19
N ALA A 259 13.74 -22.90 -0.37
CA ALA A 259 12.30 -22.75 -0.58
C ALA A 259 11.61 -22.14 0.65
N VAL A 260 11.87 -22.65 1.86
CA VAL A 260 11.36 -22.07 3.12
C VAL A 260 11.83 -20.62 3.27
N ALA A 261 13.13 -20.35 3.15
CA ALA A 261 13.67 -19.01 3.32
C ALA A 261 13.18 -18.03 2.23
N LYS A 262 12.85 -18.51 1.03
CA LYS A 262 12.24 -17.70 -0.03
C LYS A 262 10.75 -17.47 0.23
N ALA A 263 10.02 -18.46 0.76
CA ALA A 263 8.62 -18.33 1.11
C ALA A 263 8.40 -17.25 2.19
N VAL A 264 9.21 -17.28 3.27
CA VAL A 264 9.24 -16.21 4.30
C VAL A 264 9.54 -14.84 3.69
N ARG A 265 10.58 -14.72 2.85
CA ARG A 265 10.93 -13.46 2.15
C ARG A 265 9.91 -13.00 1.09
N SER A 266 8.82 -13.75 0.90
CA SER A 266 7.77 -13.44 -0.08
C SER A 266 6.38 -13.32 0.56
N GLY A 267 6.26 -13.44 1.89
CA GLY A 267 4.97 -13.43 2.59
C GLY A 267 4.10 -14.67 2.36
N PHE A 268 4.68 -15.78 1.89
CA PHE A 268 3.93 -17.03 1.66
C PHE A 268 3.76 -17.88 2.92
N ILE A 269 4.62 -17.70 3.93
CA ILE A 269 4.60 -18.27 5.29
C ILE A 269 5.26 -17.29 6.27
#